data_AF-A0A1I0V1C7-F1
#
_entry.id   AF-A0A1I0V1C7-F1
#
_cell.length_a   1.000
_cell.length_b   1.000
_cell.length_c   1.000
_cell.angle_alpha   90.00
_cell.angle_beta   90.00
_cell.angle_gamma   90.00
#
_symmetry.space_group_name_H-M   'P 1'
#
loop_
_entity.id
_entity.type
_entity.pdbx_description
1 polymer ?
#
loop_
_entity_poly.entity_id
_entity_poly.type
_entity_poly.pdbx_seq_one_letter_code
_entity_poly.pdbx_strand_id
1 'polypeptide(L)'
;MAKKELVKATLESFMAKAIERKQTEVKFKDIEVPSLEMLVTFNKPSEELSLEVINELSQHDGDFEALAGVFADLIYKCCPMLKDIYTKQGSDKKYSTPTEVVVDLLTLSDRLAVGNELLEMTGLGGKDVKKKLKK
;
A
#
# COMPACT_ATOMS: atom_id res chain seq x y z
N MET A 1 -26.99 -6.79 21.54
CA MET A 1 -25.89 -7.28 20.68
C MET A 1 -25.59 -8.72 21.09
N ALA A 2 -25.73 -9.68 20.17
CA ALA A 2 -25.56 -11.10 20.48
C ALA A 2 -24.07 -11.42 20.77
N LYS A 3 -23.82 -12.10 21.89
CA LYS A 3 -22.50 -12.64 22.26
C LYS A 3 -22.11 -13.67 21.20
N LYS A 4 -21.07 -13.40 20.41
CA LYS A 4 -20.55 -14.35 19.42
C LYS A 4 -19.86 -15.49 20.19
N GLU A 5 -20.51 -16.63 20.31
CA GLU A 5 -19.93 -17.81 20.95
C GLU A 5 -18.75 -18.31 20.09
N LEU A 6 -17.54 -18.29 20.67
CA LEU A 6 -16.35 -18.82 20.00
C LEU A 6 -16.40 -20.35 20.04
N VAL A 7 -16.72 -20.96 18.90
CA VAL A 7 -16.72 -22.42 18.73
C VAL A 7 -15.29 -22.92 18.51
N LYS A 8 -14.96 -24.07 19.10
CA LYS A 8 -13.65 -24.73 18.94
C LYS A 8 -13.43 -25.09 17.47
N ALA A 9 -12.35 -24.61 16.88
CA ALA A 9 -12.08 -24.80 15.45
C ALA A 9 -11.79 -26.28 15.12
N THR A 10 -12.45 -26.81 14.10
CA THR A 10 -12.05 -28.07 13.44
C THR A 10 -11.11 -27.77 12.27
N LEU A 11 -10.33 -28.77 11.83
CA LEU A 11 -9.37 -28.62 10.74
C LEU A 11 -10.07 -28.22 9.43
N GLU A 12 -11.25 -28.77 9.16
CA GLU A 12 -12.12 -28.41 8.04
C GLU A 12 -12.62 -26.96 8.14
N SER A 13 -13.07 -26.54 9.33
CA SER A 13 -13.51 -25.15 9.56
C SER A 13 -12.36 -24.15 9.42
N PHE A 14 -11.13 -24.56 9.76
CA PHE A 14 -9.94 -23.73 9.60
C PHE A 14 -9.57 -23.56 8.12
N MET A 15 -9.57 -24.66 7.35
CA MET A 15 -9.30 -24.62 5.91
C MET A 15 -10.37 -23.83 5.14
N ALA A 16 -11.65 -24.07 5.43
CA ALA A 16 -12.76 -23.35 4.79
C ALA A 16 -12.61 -21.82 5.00
N LYS A 17 -12.37 -21.38 6.24
CA LYS A 17 -12.16 -19.96 6.53
C LYS A 17 -10.90 -19.37 5.91
N ALA A 18 -9.83 -20.14 5.78
CA ALA A 18 -8.61 -19.69 5.12
C ALA A 18 -8.83 -19.47 3.61
N ILE A 19 -9.60 -20.35 2.96
CA ILE A 19 -9.96 -20.24 1.55
C ILE A 19 -10.92 -19.08 1.33
N GLU A 20 -11.96 -18.95 2.16
CA GLU A 20 -12.88 -17.80 2.12
C GLU A 20 -12.10 -16.49 2.26
N ARG A 21 -11.18 -16.39 3.23
CA ARG A 21 -10.35 -15.19 3.40
C ARG A 21 -9.53 -14.85 2.16
N LYS A 22 -8.98 -15.84 1.45
CA LYS A 22 -8.24 -15.60 0.19
C LYS A 22 -9.16 -15.18 -0.97
N GLN A 23 -10.39 -15.67 -1.00
CA GLN A 23 -11.35 -15.32 -2.06
C GLN A 23 -11.97 -13.94 -1.87
N THR A 24 -12.20 -13.52 -0.63
CA THR A 24 -12.74 -12.20 -0.28
C THR A 24 -11.67 -11.13 -0.15
N GLU A 25 -10.40 -11.46 -0.40
CA GLU A 25 -9.31 -10.49 -0.35
C GLU A 25 -9.49 -9.44 -1.44
N VAL A 26 -9.57 -8.18 -1.01
CA VAL A 26 -9.67 -7.02 -1.89
C VAL A 26 -8.37 -6.90 -2.68
N LYS A 27 -8.41 -7.29 -3.96
CA LYS A 27 -7.27 -7.23 -4.87
C LYS A 27 -6.97 -5.81 -5.38
N PHE A 28 -8.00 -4.97 -5.41
CA PHE A 28 -7.93 -3.60 -5.93
C PHE A 28 -8.71 -2.67 -5.02
N LYS A 29 -8.21 -1.45 -4.81
CA LYS A 29 -8.90 -0.42 -4.05
C LYS A 29 -8.75 0.92 -4.74
N ASP A 30 -9.85 1.66 -4.84
CA ASP A 30 -9.84 3.05 -5.26
C ASP A 30 -9.48 3.92 -4.04
N ILE A 31 -8.39 4.68 -4.18
CA ILE A 31 -7.85 5.56 -3.14
C ILE A 31 -7.98 6.99 -3.65
N GLU A 32 -8.51 7.87 -2.81
CA GLU A 32 -8.57 9.30 -3.12
C GLU A 32 -7.17 9.90 -3.10
N VAL A 33 -6.83 10.63 -4.16
CA VAL A 33 -5.61 11.42 -4.27
C VAL A 33 -6.01 12.90 -4.25
N PRO A 34 -5.99 13.56 -3.08
CA PRO A 34 -6.48 14.92 -2.89
C PRO A 34 -5.89 15.92 -3.89
N SER A 35 -4.59 15.87 -4.16
CA SER A 35 -3.95 16.84 -5.06
C SER A 35 -4.37 16.70 -6.52
N LEU A 36 -4.95 15.57 -6.89
CA LEU A 36 -5.50 15.36 -8.22
C LEU A 36 -7.04 15.54 -8.23
N GLU A 37 -7.67 15.61 -7.07
CA GLU A 37 -9.14 15.59 -6.90
C GLU A 37 -9.78 14.36 -7.59
N MET A 38 -9.08 13.21 -7.57
CA MET A 38 -9.51 11.98 -8.25
C MET A 38 -9.38 10.74 -7.35
N LEU A 39 -10.15 9.71 -7.70
CA LEU A 39 -9.93 8.35 -7.24
C LEU A 39 -8.99 7.63 -8.19
N VAL A 40 -7.95 7.00 -7.64
CA VAL A 40 -6.98 6.19 -8.40
C VAL A 40 -7.05 4.76 -7.91
N THR A 41 -7.15 3.81 -8.85
CA THR A 41 -7.22 2.38 -8.53
C THR A 41 -5.82 1.82 -8.29
N PHE A 42 -5.63 1.19 -7.14
CA PHE A 42 -4.39 0.52 -6.76
C PHE A 42 -4.60 -0.97 -6.51
N ASN A 43 -3.59 -1.75 -6.85
CA ASN A 43 -3.51 -3.17 -6.53
C ASN A 43 -3.07 -3.34 -5.08
N LYS A 44 -3.60 -4.36 -4.42
CA LYS A 44 -3.09 -4.80 -3.14
C LYS A 44 -1.60 -5.16 -3.25
N PRO A 45 -0.73 -4.65 -2.37
CA PRO A 45 0.67 -5.06 -2.34
C PRO A 45 0.77 -6.55 -2.02
N SER A 46 1.72 -7.24 -2.65
CA SER A 46 2.09 -8.61 -2.27
C SER A 46 2.64 -8.64 -0.84
N GLU A 47 2.55 -9.79 -0.18
CA GLU A 47 3.09 -9.97 1.18
C GLU A 47 4.60 -9.67 1.23
N GLU A 48 5.36 -10.18 0.27
CA GLU A 48 6.81 -9.93 0.15
C GLU A 48 7.12 -8.43 0.03
N LEU A 49 6.42 -7.72 -0.86
CA LEU A 49 6.59 -6.27 -1.02
C LEU A 49 6.22 -5.51 0.27
N SER A 50 5.20 -5.96 0.97
CA SER A 50 4.78 -5.35 2.23
C SER A 50 5.83 -5.51 3.33
N LEU A 51 6.45 -6.69 3.41
CA LEU A 51 7.53 -6.98 4.36
C LEU A 51 8.80 -6.20 4.03
N GLU A 52 9.14 -6.07 2.73
CA GLU A 52 10.24 -5.24 2.24
C GLU A 52 10.04 -3.78 2.69
N VAL A 53 8.86 -3.21 2.42
CA VAL A 53 8.52 -1.85 2.83
C VAL A 53 8.62 -1.68 4.35
N ILE A 54 8.10 -2.60 5.16
CA ILE A 54 8.19 -2.50 6.63
C ILE A 54 9.64 -2.53 7.11
N ASN A 55 10.46 -3.38 6.51
CA ASN A 55 11.87 -3.46 6.83
C ASN A 55 12.57 -2.14 6.51
N GLU A 56 12.34 -1.59 5.32
CA GLU A 56 12.89 -0.29 4.90
C GLU A 56 12.42 0.86 5.80
N LEU A 57 11.11 0.93 6.10
CA LEU A 57 10.56 1.92 7.03
C LEU A 57 11.21 1.83 8.42
N SER A 58 11.59 0.62 8.86
CA SER A 58 12.27 0.44 10.15
C SER A 58 13.77 0.77 10.11
N GLN A 59 14.42 0.66 8.96
CA GLN A 59 15.83 1.06 8.79
C GLN A 59 15.98 2.58 8.69
N HIS A 60 14.95 3.27 8.18
CA HIS A 60 14.92 4.71 7.96
C HIS A 60 14.06 5.48 9.00
N ASP A 61 13.93 4.94 10.21
CA ASP A 61 13.19 5.56 11.31
C ASP A 61 13.81 6.94 11.65
N GLY A 62 13.10 8.02 11.32
CA GLY A 62 13.53 9.41 11.50
C GLY A 62 13.99 10.14 10.23
N ASP A 63 14.17 9.44 9.10
CA ASP A 63 14.55 10.04 7.81
C ASP A 63 13.33 10.19 6.89
N PHE A 64 12.68 11.35 6.96
CA PHE A 64 11.43 11.60 6.22
C PHE A 64 11.58 11.54 4.69
N GLU A 65 12.78 11.83 4.17
CA GLU A 65 13.04 11.82 2.73
C GLU A 65 13.15 10.38 2.21
N ALA A 66 13.85 9.51 2.94
CA ALA A 66 13.90 8.08 2.66
C ALA A 66 12.51 7.43 2.79
N LEU A 67 11.74 7.77 3.83
CA LEU A 67 10.36 7.26 4.00
C LEU A 67 9.48 7.64 2.80
N ALA A 68 9.59 8.88 2.30
CA ALA A 68 8.86 9.34 1.12
C ALA A 68 9.28 8.59 -0.15
N GLY A 69 10.56 8.20 -0.26
CA GLY A 69 11.07 7.36 -1.34
C GLY A 69 10.49 5.94 -1.31
N VAL A 70 10.45 5.31 -0.14
CA VAL A 70 9.87 3.97 0.06
C VAL A 70 8.39 3.96 -0.32
N PHE A 71 7.62 4.96 0.11
CA PHE A 71 6.21 5.06 -0.28
C PHE A 71 6.03 5.35 -1.77
N ALA A 72 6.91 6.15 -2.39
CA ALA A 72 6.84 6.39 -3.82
C ALA A 72 7.04 5.08 -4.62
N ASP A 73 7.98 4.24 -4.21
CA ASP A 73 8.20 2.93 -4.83
C ASP A 73 6.99 2.00 -4.66
N LEU A 74 6.44 1.92 -3.44
CA LEU A 74 5.23 1.13 -3.16
C LEU A 74 4.05 1.57 -4.05
N ILE A 75 3.80 2.87 -4.12
CA ILE A 75 2.72 3.46 -4.92
C ILE A 75 2.92 3.14 -6.40
N TYR A 76 4.13 3.26 -6.92
CA TYR A 76 4.43 2.89 -8.30
C TYR A 76 4.17 1.41 -8.58
N LYS A 77 4.64 0.52 -7.69
CA LYS A 77 4.46 -0.94 -7.82
C LYS A 77 2.98 -1.34 -7.74
N CYS A 78 2.17 -0.63 -6.97
CA CYS A 78 0.75 -0.91 -6.79
C CYS A 78 -0.17 -0.20 -7.79
N CYS A 79 0.27 0.85 -8.49
CA CYS A 79 -0.58 1.61 -9.41
C CYS A 79 -0.34 1.24 -10.89
N PRO A 80 -1.29 0.55 -11.57
CA PRO A 80 -1.15 0.24 -12.98
C PRO A 80 -1.12 1.50 -13.87
N MET A 81 -1.83 2.56 -13.49
CA MET A 81 -1.87 3.80 -14.25
C MET A 81 -0.51 4.53 -14.25
N LEU A 82 0.19 4.57 -13.11
CA LEU A 82 1.53 5.18 -13.03
C LEU A 82 2.57 4.37 -13.82
N LYS A 83 2.44 3.04 -13.85
CA LYS A 83 3.29 2.17 -14.70
C LYS A 83 3.09 2.45 -16.18
N ASP A 84 1.84 2.64 -16.60
CA ASP A 84 1.51 2.96 -17.99
C ASP A 84 2.03 4.36 -18.37
N ILE A 85 1.90 5.35 -17.48
CA ILE A 85 2.48 6.69 -17.65
C ILE A 85 3.99 6.63 -17.81
N TYR A 86 4.70 5.92 -16.92
CA TYR A 86 6.15 5.75 -17.03
C TYR A 86 6.55 5.06 -18.34
N THR A 87 5.81 4.05 -18.77
CA THR A 87 6.11 3.33 -20.02
C THR A 87 5.91 4.23 -21.25
N LYS A 88 4.83 5.02 -21.27
CA LYS A 88 4.51 5.93 -22.37
C LYS A 88 5.42 7.15 -22.41
N GLN A 89 5.69 7.78 -21.27
CA GLN A 89 6.51 8.99 -21.18
C GLN A 89 8.01 8.72 -21.00
N GLY A 90 8.39 7.51 -20.59
CA GLY A 90 9.78 7.04 -20.59
C GLY A 90 10.33 6.88 -22.01
N SER A 91 9.46 6.59 -22.98
CA SER A 91 9.79 6.66 -24.41
C SER A 91 10.15 8.09 -24.85
N ASP A 92 9.65 9.10 -24.14
CA ASP A 92 9.89 10.54 -24.36
C ASP A 92 11.06 11.10 -23.52
N LYS A 93 11.81 10.23 -22.80
CA LYS A 93 12.91 10.60 -21.88
C LYS A 93 12.54 11.56 -20.74
N LYS A 94 11.25 11.72 -20.41
CA LYS A 94 10.82 12.66 -19.37
C LYS A 94 11.18 12.22 -17.95
N TYR A 95 11.20 10.91 -17.69
CA TYR A 95 11.50 10.34 -16.37
C TYR A 95 12.65 9.35 -16.48
N SER A 96 13.63 9.45 -15.58
CA SER A 96 14.77 8.53 -15.53
C SER A 96 14.50 7.34 -14.64
N THR A 97 13.62 7.51 -13.65
CA THR A 97 13.23 6.44 -12.73
C THR A 97 11.72 6.36 -12.54
N PRO A 98 11.17 5.19 -12.17
CA PRO A 98 9.73 5.03 -12.00
C PRO A 98 9.15 5.81 -10.82
N THR A 99 9.97 6.01 -9.77
CA THR A 99 9.60 6.81 -8.60
C THR A 99 9.48 8.29 -8.93
N GLU A 100 10.25 8.82 -9.89
CA GLU A 100 10.11 10.21 -10.34
C GLU A 100 8.72 10.53 -10.88
N VAL A 101 8.06 9.59 -11.54
CA VAL A 101 6.65 9.77 -11.99
C VAL A 101 5.73 10.00 -10.79
N VAL A 102 5.98 9.28 -9.70
CA VAL A 102 5.19 9.41 -8.47
C VAL A 102 5.49 10.74 -7.78
N VAL A 103 6.76 11.14 -7.73
CA VAL A 103 7.17 12.40 -7.10
C VAL A 103 6.67 13.63 -7.89
N ASP A 104 6.63 13.52 -9.22
CA ASP A 104 6.15 14.58 -10.12
C ASP A 104 4.62 14.73 -10.06
N LEU A 105 3.89 13.61 -9.98
CA LEU A 105 2.42 13.62 -10.02
C LEU A 105 1.75 13.71 -8.64
N LEU A 106 2.39 13.22 -7.58
CA LEU A 106 1.82 13.19 -6.23
C LEU A 106 2.64 14.02 -5.26
N THR A 107 1.95 14.80 -4.44
CA THR A 107 2.61 15.55 -3.38
C THR A 107 3.17 14.61 -2.31
N LEU A 108 4.06 15.13 -1.46
CA LEU A 108 4.54 14.37 -0.29
C LEU A 108 3.38 13.87 0.58
N SER A 109 2.38 14.71 0.82
CA SER A 109 1.21 14.36 1.63
C SER A 109 0.39 13.23 1.01
N ASP A 110 0.17 13.25 -0.30
CA ASP A 110 -0.53 12.15 -0.98
C ASP A 110 0.27 10.86 -0.90
N ARG A 111 1.60 10.90 -1.10
CA ARG A 111 2.45 9.72 -1.02
C ARG A 111 2.38 9.04 0.35
N LEU A 112 2.39 9.83 1.42
CA LEU A 112 2.23 9.30 2.77
C LEU A 112 0.82 8.73 3.02
N ALA A 113 -0.22 9.42 2.57
CA ALA A 113 -1.61 9.00 2.75
C ALA A 113 -1.92 7.70 1.98
N VAL A 114 -1.62 7.69 0.68
CA VAL A 114 -1.82 6.54 -0.21
C VAL A 114 -0.94 5.37 0.23
N GLY A 115 0.32 5.62 0.54
CA GLY A 115 1.25 4.60 1.00
C GLY A 115 0.79 3.90 2.29
N ASN A 116 0.30 4.68 3.27
CA ASN A 116 -0.28 4.11 4.49
C ASN A 116 -1.55 3.30 4.19
N GLU A 117 -2.40 3.77 3.29
CA GLU A 117 -3.63 3.07 2.93
C GLU A 117 -3.34 1.73 2.21
N LEU A 118 -2.30 1.68 1.36
CA LEU A 118 -1.82 0.46 0.73
C LEU A 118 -1.32 -0.57 1.76
N LEU A 119 -0.63 -0.13 2.81
CA LEU A 119 -0.24 -1.01 3.92
C LEU A 119 -1.44 -1.43 4.78
N GLU A 120 -2.49 -0.61 4.90
CA GLU A 120 -3.73 -1.02 5.56
C GLU A 120 -4.44 -2.15 4.79
N MET A 121 -4.34 -2.20 3.46
CA MET A 121 -4.89 -3.31 2.63
C MET A 121 -4.24 -4.67 2.91
N THR A 122 -3.01 -4.68 3.41
CA THR A 122 -2.26 -5.91 3.71
C THR A 122 -2.53 -6.40 5.15
N GLY A 123 -3.28 -5.62 5.93
CA GLY A 123 -3.52 -5.87 7.35
C GLY A 123 -2.34 -5.47 8.24
N LEU A 124 -1.28 -4.91 7.66
CA LEU A 124 -0.08 -4.47 8.36
C LEU A 124 -0.15 -2.99 8.77
N GLY A 125 -1.05 -2.21 8.19
CA GLY A 125 -1.29 -0.80 8.55
C GLY A 125 -2.07 -0.57 9.86
N GLY A 126 -2.33 -1.62 10.65
CA GLY A 126 -3.16 -1.56 11.85
C GLY A 126 -2.38 -1.24 13.14
N LYS A 127 -2.63 -0.06 13.72
CA LYS A 127 -2.29 0.41 15.10
C LYS A 127 -0.81 0.55 15.49
N ASP A 128 0.11 -0.25 14.99
CA ASP A 128 1.52 -0.18 15.42
C ASP A 128 2.30 0.96 14.72
N VAL A 129 2.04 1.22 13.43
CA VAL A 129 2.65 2.34 12.68
C VAL A 129 2.12 3.71 13.16
N LYS A 130 0.80 3.82 13.38
CA LYS A 130 0.15 5.04 13.93
C LYS A 130 0.65 5.41 15.34
N LYS A 131 1.22 4.46 16.09
CA LYS A 131 1.79 4.70 17.44
C LYS A 131 3.23 5.20 17.39
N LYS A 132 4.00 4.86 16.34
CA LYS A 132 5.35 5.37 16.13
C LYS A 132 5.38 6.83 15.62
N LEU A 133 4.45 7.21 14.74
CA LEU A 133 4.35 8.58 14.20
C LEU A 133 3.78 9.63 15.17
N LYS A 134 3.31 9.22 16.36
CA LYS A 134 2.78 10.11 17.41
C LYS A 134 3.75 10.30 18.58
N LYS A 135 5.01 9.89 18.44
CA LYS A 135 6.00 9.94 19.52
C LYS A 135 7.10 10.93 19.22
#